data_AF-A0A0L7M051-F1
#
_entry.id   AF-A0A0L7M051-F1
#
_cell.length_a   1.000
_cell.length_b   1.000
_cell.length_c   1.000
_cell.angle_alpha   90.00
_cell.angle_beta   90.00
_cell.angle_gamma   90.00
#
_symmetry.space_group_name_H-M   'P 1'
#
loop_
_entity.id
_entity.type
_entity.pdbx_description
1 polymer ?
#
loop_
_entity_poly.entity_id
_entity_poly.type
_entity_poly.pdbx_seq_one_letter_code
_entity_poly.pdbx_strand_id
1 'polypeptide(L)'
;MPEQIRQNMKNIEKKTYDEKSEKKEEWIIGIEKVNDKYEKNKLKEKILSILVYFLQSIFDCKILFFCPKEARNHFSNKCNYELNNREETYKYIKNKIKNFPCIQNDDNNINCLFSDSYVISFYTYRYYMYELVKNNRTIFNYLEKQVRKNKNFHYILQTLQKTKNKKNKTDLTDLLRDKINKIIDVETYKLVDKFMF
;
A
#
# COMPACT_ATOMS: atom_id res chain seq x y z
N MET A 1 -7.55 16.90 -18.17
CA MET A 1 -6.45 15.97 -17.81
C MET A 1 -6.63 15.37 -16.40
N PRO A 2 -6.67 16.12 -15.28
CA PRO A 2 -6.90 15.52 -13.94
C PRO A 2 -8.27 14.86 -13.78
N GLU A 3 -9.29 15.41 -14.42
CA GLU A 3 -10.68 14.93 -14.32
C GLU A 3 -10.92 13.62 -15.08
N GLN A 4 -10.28 13.45 -16.24
CA GLN A 4 -10.23 12.16 -16.96
C GLN A 4 -9.49 11.09 -16.16
N ILE A 5 -8.43 11.44 -15.42
CA ILE A 5 -7.73 10.49 -14.54
C ILE A 5 -8.63 10.09 -13.37
N ARG A 6 -9.31 11.06 -12.74
CA ARG A 6 -10.29 10.81 -11.68
C ARG A 6 -11.44 9.92 -12.16
N GLN A 7 -11.98 10.20 -13.36
CA GLN A 7 -13.00 9.36 -13.99
C GLN A 7 -12.47 7.98 -14.32
N ASN A 8 -11.24 7.85 -14.83
CA ASN A 8 -10.62 6.55 -15.07
C ASN A 8 -10.40 5.76 -13.78
N MET A 9 -9.99 6.40 -12.67
CA MET A 9 -9.85 5.71 -11.38
C MET A 9 -11.21 5.24 -10.84
N LYS A 10 -12.24 6.10 -10.90
CA LYS A 10 -13.62 5.70 -10.56
C LYS A 10 -14.17 4.61 -11.48
N ASN A 11 -13.83 4.64 -12.76
CA ASN A 11 -14.25 3.64 -13.74
C ASN A 11 -13.47 2.33 -13.57
N ILE A 12 -12.21 2.37 -13.12
CA ILE A 12 -11.46 1.17 -12.74
C ILE A 12 -12.17 0.54 -11.54
N GLU A 13 -12.42 1.30 -10.46
CA GLU A 13 -13.16 0.83 -9.29
C GLU A 13 -14.51 0.20 -9.70
N LYS A 14 -15.34 0.92 -10.48
CA LYS A 14 -16.64 0.41 -10.97
C LYS A 14 -16.51 -0.80 -11.90
N LYS A 15 -15.58 -0.81 -12.85
CA LYS A 15 -15.39 -1.96 -13.76
C LYS A 15 -14.98 -3.20 -12.98
N THR A 16 -14.18 -3.09 -11.92
CA THR A 16 -13.95 -4.24 -11.02
C THR A 16 -15.23 -4.74 -10.37
N TYR A 17 -16.10 -3.86 -9.87
CA TYR A 17 -17.40 -4.27 -9.31
C TYR A 17 -18.36 -4.89 -10.36
N ASP A 18 -18.36 -4.37 -11.59
CA ASP A 18 -19.34 -4.73 -12.63
C ASP A 18 -18.86 -5.85 -13.59
N GLU A 19 -17.56 -5.94 -13.88
CA GLU A 19 -16.97 -7.01 -14.70
C GLU A 19 -16.64 -8.22 -13.82
N LYS A 20 -17.69 -8.98 -13.45
CA LYS A 20 -17.57 -10.40 -13.10
C LYS A 20 -17.06 -11.20 -14.31
N SER A 21 -15.83 -10.97 -14.75
CA SER A 21 -15.12 -11.87 -15.64
C SER A 21 -14.58 -13.03 -14.83
N GLU A 22 -14.56 -14.24 -15.38
CA GLU A 22 -14.32 -15.54 -14.73
C GLU A 22 -12.97 -15.73 -14.00
N LYS A 23 -12.19 -14.66 -13.78
CA LYS A 23 -11.11 -14.68 -12.80
C LYS A 23 -11.71 -14.41 -11.43
N LYS A 24 -11.73 -15.43 -10.56
CA LYS A 24 -12.04 -15.26 -9.13
C LYS A 24 -11.34 -14.01 -8.61
N GLU A 25 -12.11 -13.05 -8.10
CA GLU A 25 -11.55 -11.92 -7.35
C GLU A 25 -10.81 -12.48 -6.13
N GLU A 26 -9.48 -12.42 -6.17
CA GLU A 26 -8.63 -12.86 -5.08
C GLU A 26 -8.73 -11.82 -3.96
N TRP A 27 -9.27 -12.22 -2.81
CA TRP A 27 -9.31 -11.36 -1.63
C TRP A 27 -7.89 -10.91 -1.27
N ILE A 28 -7.69 -9.64 -0.95
CA ILE A 28 -6.40 -9.16 -0.43
C ILE A 28 -6.58 -8.84 1.05
N ILE A 29 -5.84 -9.54 1.90
CA ILE A 29 -5.89 -9.35 3.35
C ILE A 29 -4.54 -8.80 3.82
N GLY A 30 -4.57 -7.60 4.38
CA GLY A 30 -3.42 -7.04 5.07
C GLY A 30 -3.36 -7.49 6.52
N ILE A 31 -2.18 -7.89 6.95
CA ILE A 31 -1.90 -8.35 8.31
C ILE A 31 -0.71 -7.57 8.86
N GLU A 32 -0.76 -7.22 10.13
CA GLU A 32 0.39 -6.61 10.80
C GLU A 32 1.57 -7.57 10.83
N LYS A 33 2.74 -7.09 10.41
CA LYS A 33 3.98 -7.86 10.45
C LYS A 33 4.49 -7.97 11.89
N VAL A 34 4.79 -9.19 12.33
CA VAL A 34 5.50 -9.43 13.59
C VAL A 34 6.90 -8.81 13.50
N ASN A 35 7.27 -8.02 14.49
CA ASN A 35 8.53 -7.28 14.47
C ASN A 35 9.67 -8.10 15.08
N ASP A 36 10.37 -8.84 14.21
CA ASP A 36 11.49 -9.73 14.57
C ASP A 36 12.64 -9.01 15.29
N LYS A 37 12.73 -7.67 15.17
CA LYS A 37 13.81 -6.86 15.74
C LYS A 37 13.68 -6.67 17.26
N TYR A 38 12.47 -6.74 17.80
CA TYR A 38 12.21 -6.45 19.22
C TYR A 38 11.57 -7.62 19.97
N GLU A 39 10.87 -8.53 19.27
CA GLU A 39 10.30 -9.74 19.87
C GLU A 39 10.50 -10.95 18.96
N LYS A 40 11.52 -11.78 19.24
CA LYS A 40 11.57 -13.14 18.72
C LYS A 40 10.56 -14.01 19.47
N ASN A 41 9.29 -13.90 19.11
CA ASN A 41 8.23 -14.69 19.72
C ASN A 41 7.76 -15.80 18.78
N LYS A 42 8.43 -16.95 18.86
CA LYS A 42 8.13 -18.15 18.07
C LYS A 42 6.68 -18.61 18.18
N LEU A 43 6.01 -18.36 19.31
CA LEU A 43 4.60 -18.71 19.49
C LEU A 43 3.70 -17.81 18.64
N LYS A 44 3.93 -16.49 18.67
CA LYS A 44 3.20 -15.53 17.81
C LYS A 44 3.39 -15.85 16.32
N GLU A 45 4.61 -16.17 15.90
CA GLU A 45 4.91 -16.57 14.52
C GLU A 45 4.15 -17.85 14.11
N LYS A 46 4.10 -18.86 14.99
CA LYS A 46 3.34 -20.09 14.75
C LYS A 46 1.85 -19.82 14.63
N ILE A 47 1.27 -19.05 15.55
CA ILE A 47 -0.15 -18.66 15.52
C ILE A 47 -0.45 -17.91 14.22
N LEU A 48 0.39 -16.94 13.85
CA LEU A 48 0.25 -16.18 12.61
C LEU A 48 0.29 -17.09 11.38
N SER A 49 1.22 -18.06 11.35
CA SER A 49 1.35 -19.01 10.24
C SER A 49 0.10 -19.89 10.10
N ILE A 50 -0.49 -20.32 11.22
CA ILE A 50 -1.74 -21.07 11.24
C ILE A 50 -2.90 -20.21 10.71
N LEU A 51 -3.02 -18.96 11.19
CA LEU A 51 -4.05 -18.04 10.73
C LEU A 51 -3.94 -17.78 9.23
N VAL A 52 -2.73 -17.51 8.74
CA VAL A 52 -2.44 -17.29 7.31
C VAL A 52 -2.85 -18.52 6.50
N TYR A 53 -2.46 -19.71 6.93
CA TYR A 53 -2.84 -20.96 6.25
C TYR A 53 -4.36 -21.10 6.13
N PHE A 54 -5.11 -20.88 7.22
CA PHE A 54 -6.57 -20.97 7.18
C PHE A 54 -7.20 -19.88 6.33
N LEU A 55 -6.74 -18.63 6.44
CA LEU A 55 -7.24 -17.52 5.63
C LEU A 55 -7.08 -17.81 4.13
N GLN A 56 -5.89 -18.28 3.72
CA GLN A 56 -5.64 -18.63 2.32
C GLN A 56 -6.46 -19.84 1.87
N SER A 57 -6.59 -20.86 2.72
CA SER A 57 -7.34 -22.09 2.39
C SER A 57 -8.85 -21.84 2.27
N ILE A 58 -9.41 -20.95 3.09
CA ILE A 58 -10.85 -20.68 3.13
C ILE A 58 -11.25 -19.63 2.08
N PHE A 59 -10.47 -18.55 1.97
CA PHE A 59 -10.86 -17.38 1.18
C PHE A 59 -10.18 -17.27 -0.18
N ASP A 60 -9.23 -18.17 -0.50
CA ASP A 60 -8.46 -18.13 -1.76
C ASP A 60 -7.88 -16.71 -1.97
N CYS A 61 -7.04 -16.29 -1.04
CA CYS A 61 -6.67 -14.89 -0.83
C CYS A 61 -5.16 -14.63 -0.85
N LYS A 62 -4.79 -13.42 -1.25
CA LYS A 62 -3.44 -12.86 -1.16
C LYS A 62 -3.24 -12.21 0.20
N ILE A 63 -2.24 -12.69 0.95
CA ILE A 63 -1.85 -12.10 2.22
C ILE A 63 -0.71 -11.11 2.03
N LEU A 64 -0.83 -9.94 2.65
CA LEU A 64 0.19 -8.90 2.69
C LEU A 64 0.56 -8.58 4.14
N PHE A 65 1.86 -8.44 4.42
CA PHE A 65 2.34 -8.09 5.75
C PHE A 65 2.81 -6.63 5.80
N PHE A 66 2.29 -5.87 6.75
CA PHE A 66 2.57 -4.43 6.87
C PHE A 66 3.20 -4.06 8.21
N CYS A 67 4.15 -3.12 8.18
CA CYS A 67 4.66 -2.51 9.39
C CYS A 67 3.59 -1.57 9.98
N PRO A 68 3.15 -1.76 11.23
CA PRO A 68 2.08 -0.95 11.83
C PRO A 68 2.47 0.53 11.93
N LYS A 69 3.75 0.82 12.20
CA LYS A 69 4.27 2.19 12.28
C LYS A 69 4.20 2.89 10.91
N GLU A 70 4.51 2.18 9.84
CA GLU A 70 4.43 2.73 8.49
C GLU A 70 2.98 3.01 8.08
N ALA A 71 2.09 2.06 8.34
CA ALA A 71 0.66 2.23 8.07
C ALA A 71 0.05 3.41 8.85
N ARG A 72 0.39 3.55 10.13
CA ARG A 72 -0.07 4.69 10.96
C ARG A 72 0.49 6.02 10.48
N ASN A 73 1.79 6.08 10.17
CA ASN A 73 2.40 7.31 9.63
C ASN A 73 1.73 7.74 8.33
N HIS A 74 1.42 6.78 7.45
CA HIS A 74 0.67 7.07 6.23
C HIS A 74 -0.73 7.60 6.53
N PHE A 75 -1.47 6.93 7.42
CA PHE A 75 -2.81 7.34 7.82
C PHE A 75 -2.82 8.75 8.46
N SER A 76 -1.85 9.04 9.33
CA SER A 76 -1.61 10.34 9.95
C SER A 76 -1.40 11.44 8.91
N ASN A 77 -0.48 11.23 7.97
CA ASN A 77 -0.24 12.16 6.86
C ASN A 77 -1.49 12.38 6.02
N LYS A 78 -2.24 11.31 5.73
CA LYS A 78 -3.47 11.38 4.94
C LYS A 78 -4.57 12.15 5.64
N CYS A 79 -4.67 12.03 6.97
CA CYS A 79 -5.62 12.74 7.80
C CYS A 79 -5.22 14.20 8.08
N ASN A 80 -4.01 14.61 7.67
CA ASN A 80 -3.38 15.87 8.04
C ASN A 80 -3.44 16.12 9.56
N TYR A 81 -3.13 15.07 10.33
CA TYR A 81 -3.19 15.07 11.79
C TYR A 81 -2.07 14.18 12.34
N GLU A 82 -1.31 14.65 13.31
CA GLU A 82 -0.22 13.88 13.93
C GLU A 82 -0.78 12.79 14.85
N LEU A 83 -0.61 11.52 14.46
CA LEU A 83 -1.05 10.35 15.22
C LEU A 83 0.19 9.56 15.67
N ASN A 84 0.74 9.97 16.82
CA ASN A 84 2.03 9.48 17.30
C ASN A 84 1.91 8.12 18.00
N ASN A 85 0.75 7.81 18.57
CA ASN A 85 0.50 6.57 19.29
C ASN A 85 -0.84 5.90 18.93
N ARG A 86 -1.06 4.69 19.47
CA ARG A 86 -2.26 3.87 19.21
C ARG A 86 -3.53 4.52 19.76
N GLU A 87 -3.46 5.12 20.95
CA GLU A 87 -4.61 5.72 21.61
C GLU A 87 -5.12 6.96 20.86
N GLU A 88 -4.21 7.83 20.42
CA GLU A 88 -4.52 8.98 19.57
C GLU A 88 -5.20 8.53 18.27
N THR A 89 -4.68 7.47 17.65
CA THR A 89 -5.23 6.89 16.43
C THR A 89 -6.66 6.39 16.66
N TYR A 90 -6.90 5.64 17.73
CA TYR A 90 -8.23 5.17 18.11
C TYR A 90 -9.20 6.33 18.37
N LYS A 91 -8.83 7.30 19.21
CA LYS A 91 -9.67 8.46 19.53
C LYS A 91 -10.02 9.25 18.28
N TYR A 92 -9.06 9.48 17.39
CA TYR A 92 -9.29 10.16 16.12
C TYR A 92 -10.32 9.41 15.26
N ILE A 93 -10.12 8.11 15.04
CA ILE A 93 -11.01 7.30 14.20
C ILE A 93 -12.41 7.22 14.81
N LYS A 94 -12.52 6.95 16.12
CA LYS A 94 -13.80 6.85 16.84
C LYS A 94 -14.61 8.14 16.73
N ASN A 95 -13.97 9.30 16.79
CA ASN A 95 -14.64 10.59 16.65
C ASN A 95 -15.08 10.89 15.21
N LYS A 96 -14.46 10.25 14.21
CA LYS A 96 -14.75 10.47 12.79
C LYS A 96 -15.76 9.47 12.22
N ILE A 97 -15.75 8.23 12.69
CA ILE A 97 -16.58 7.15 12.17
C ILE A 97 -17.73 6.89 13.13
N LYS A 98 -18.95 7.15 12.67
CA LYS A 98 -20.16 6.82 13.41
C LYS A 98 -20.20 5.31 13.69
N ASN A 99 -20.49 4.94 14.94
CA ASN A 99 -20.56 3.54 15.39
C ASN A 99 -19.24 2.77 15.25
N PHE A 100 -18.08 3.43 15.38
CA PHE A 100 -16.80 2.73 15.44
C PHE A 100 -16.78 1.74 16.63
N PRO A 101 -16.29 0.50 16.45
CA PRO A 101 -16.30 -0.51 17.50
C PRO A 101 -15.62 -0.04 18.80
N CYS A 102 -16.24 -0.37 19.93
CA CYS A 102 -15.75 -0.07 21.27
C CYS A 102 -16.25 -1.14 22.25
N ILE A 103 -15.39 -1.56 23.17
CA ILE A 103 -15.77 -2.38 24.33
C ILE A 103 -16.13 -1.43 25.47
N GLN A 104 -17.16 -1.77 26.25
CA GLN A 104 -17.75 -0.91 27.29
C GLN A 104 -16.86 -0.75 28.52
N ASN A 105 -16.03 -1.73 28.81
CA ASN A 105 -14.97 -1.59 29.80
C ASN A 105 -13.87 -0.76 29.14
N ASP A 106 -13.42 0.34 29.76
CA ASP A 106 -12.40 1.28 29.26
C ASP A 106 -10.99 0.66 29.07
N ASP A 107 -10.91 -0.61 28.64
CA ASP A 107 -9.68 -1.25 28.22
C ASP A 107 -9.23 -0.66 26.87
N ASN A 108 -8.43 0.40 26.99
CA ASN A 108 -7.83 1.07 25.86
C ASN A 108 -6.98 0.14 25.00
N ASN A 109 -6.43 -0.96 25.55
CA ASN A 109 -5.60 -1.88 24.76
C ASN A 109 -6.42 -2.64 23.72
N ILE A 110 -7.59 -3.15 24.11
CA ILE A 110 -8.46 -3.89 23.17
C ILE A 110 -9.09 -2.93 22.17
N ASN A 111 -9.53 -1.76 22.65
CA ASN A 111 -10.09 -0.72 21.78
C ASN A 111 -9.09 -0.25 20.70
N CYS A 112 -7.80 -0.16 21.03
CA CYS A 112 -6.76 0.15 20.06
C CYS A 112 -6.64 -0.91 18.94
N LEU A 113 -6.91 -2.19 19.21
CA LEU A 113 -6.85 -3.26 18.18
C LEU A 113 -7.85 -3.04 17.05
N PHE A 114 -9.03 -2.48 17.34
CA PHE A 114 -9.99 -2.10 16.29
C PHE A 114 -9.41 -1.00 15.39
N SER A 115 -8.76 0.00 15.99
CA SER A 115 -8.13 1.08 15.23
C SER A 115 -6.92 0.61 14.42
N ASP A 116 -6.10 -0.29 14.95
CA ASP A 116 -4.97 -0.85 14.21
C ASP A 116 -5.47 -1.67 13.02
N SER A 117 -6.52 -2.48 13.22
CA SER A 117 -7.16 -3.24 12.14
C SER A 117 -7.71 -2.33 11.05
N TYR A 118 -8.34 -1.21 11.42
CA TYR A 118 -8.83 -0.21 10.48
C TYR A 118 -7.67 0.43 9.69
N VAL A 119 -6.60 0.83 10.36
CA VAL A 119 -5.42 1.45 9.73
C VAL A 119 -4.72 0.47 8.77
N ILE A 120 -4.57 -0.79 9.15
CA ILE A 120 -4.01 -1.84 8.28
C ILE A 120 -4.93 -2.06 7.07
N SER A 121 -6.24 -2.11 7.26
CA SER A 121 -7.21 -2.25 6.17
C SER A 121 -7.14 -1.06 5.20
N PHE A 122 -7.04 0.16 5.73
CA PHE A 122 -6.85 1.38 4.94
C PHE A 122 -5.55 1.31 4.11
N TYR A 123 -4.46 0.85 4.72
CA TYR A 123 -3.17 0.71 4.04
C TYR A 123 -3.19 -0.40 2.98
N THR A 124 -3.95 -1.47 3.23
CA THR A 124 -4.17 -2.57 2.28
C THR A 124 -4.92 -2.08 1.05
N TYR A 125 -5.98 -1.29 1.26
CA TYR A 125 -6.76 -0.70 0.16
C TYR A 125 -5.89 0.20 -0.73
N ARG A 126 -5.02 1.01 -0.11
CA ARG A 126 -4.03 1.80 -0.85
C ARG A 126 -3.11 0.94 -1.71
N TYR A 127 -2.60 -0.17 -1.16
CA TYR A 127 -1.75 -1.10 -1.92
C TYR A 127 -2.51 -1.74 -3.09
N TYR A 128 -3.72 -2.22 -2.86
CA TYR A 128 -4.58 -2.79 -3.91
C TYR A 128 -4.75 -1.81 -5.09
N MET A 129 -5.02 -0.55 -4.76
CA MET A 129 -5.27 0.48 -5.76
C MET A 129 -4.00 0.88 -6.51
N TYR A 130 -2.86 0.83 -5.84
CA TYR A 130 -1.55 0.92 -6.50
C TYR A 130 -1.34 -0.19 -7.54
N GLU A 131 -1.66 -1.45 -7.21
CA GLU A 131 -1.53 -2.58 -8.14
C GLU A 131 -2.48 -2.41 -9.35
N LEU A 132 -3.72 -1.97 -9.13
CA LEU A 132 -4.66 -1.67 -10.21
C LEU A 132 -4.14 -0.55 -11.12
N VAL A 133 -3.59 0.51 -10.53
CA VAL A 133 -3.07 1.66 -11.27
C VAL A 133 -1.90 1.26 -12.16
N LYS A 134 -0.98 0.41 -11.65
CA LYS A 134 0.15 -0.09 -12.44
C LYS A 134 -0.28 -0.82 -13.70
N ASN A 135 -1.43 -1.48 -13.68
CA ASN A 135 -1.95 -2.25 -14.80
C ASN A 135 -2.77 -1.42 -15.81
N ASN A 136 -2.99 -0.13 -15.55
CA ASN A 136 -3.76 0.75 -16.44
C ASN A 136 -2.86 1.56 -17.41
N ARG A 137 -3.01 1.32 -18.72
CA ARG A 137 -2.18 1.94 -19.77
C ARG A 137 -2.34 3.47 -19.87
N THR A 138 -3.52 4.01 -19.62
CA THR A 138 -3.76 5.47 -19.65
C THR A 138 -3.07 6.15 -18.46
N ILE A 139 -3.12 5.51 -17.29
CA ILE A 139 -2.43 6.01 -16.10
C ILE A 139 -0.92 5.85 -16.23
N PHE A 140 -0.44 4.77 -16.86
CA PHE A 140 0.97 4.57 -17.19
C PHE A 140 1.54 5.75 -17.99
N ASN A 141 0.84 6.25 -19.00
CA ASN A 141 1.29 7.42 -19.79
C ASN A 141 1.38 8.70 -18.94
N TYR A 142 0.50 8.86 -17.94
CA TYR A 142 0.60 9.96 -16.98
C TYR A 142 1.80 9.80 -16.06
N LEU A 143 1.98 8.59 -15.50
CA LEU A 143 3.12 8.26 -14.63
C LEU A 143 4.44 8.44 -15.37
N GLU A 144 4.52 8.03 -16.63
CA GLU A 144 5.70 8.24 -17.48
C GLU A 144 6.04 9.73 -17.59
N LYS A 145 5.05 10.61 -17.78
CA LYS A 145 5.25 12.06 -17.80
C LYS A 145 5.77 12.61 -16.46
N GLN A 146 5.29 12.08 -15.33
CA GLN A 146 5.76 12.50 -14.01
C GLN A 146 7.17 11.98 -13.71
N VAL A 147 7.45 10.71 -14.02
CA VAL A 147 8.77 10.09 -13.87
C VAL A 147 9.80 10.82 -14.73
N ARG A 148 9.47 11.22 -15.97
CA ARG A 148 10.35 12.02 -16.83
C ARG A 148 10.68 13.41 -16.28
N LYS A 149 9.82 13.98 -15.44
CA LYS A 149 10.10 15.26 -14.74
C LYS A 149 11.00 15.08 -13.51
N ASN A 150 11.20 13.84 -13.04
CA ASN A 150 12.05 13.56 -11.90
C ASN A 150 13.53 13.78 -12.27
N LYS A 151 14.20 14.68 -11.55
CA LYS A 151 15.61 15.02 -11.81
C LYS A 151 16.52 13.78 -11.77
N ASN A 152 16.31 12.88 -10.81
CA ASN A 152 17.11 11.66 -10.65
C ASN A 152 16.92 10.69 -11.81
N PHE A 153 15.71 10.62 -12.38
CA PHE A 153 15.43 9.76 -13.53
C PHE A 153 16.28 10.17 -14.74
N HIS A 154 16.44 11.47 -14.98
CA HIS A 154 17.27 11.97 -16.07
C HIS A 154 18.75 11.58 -15.91
N TYR A 155 19.29 11.71 -14.69
CA TYR A 155 20.65 11.26 -14.39
C TYR A 155 20.83 9.75 -14.57
N ILE A 156 19.85 8.95 -14.14
CA ILE A 156 19.88 7.51 -14.33
C ILE A 156 19.89 7.14 -15.82
N LEU A 157 19.04 7.78 -16.63
CA LEU A 157 19.00 7.57 -18.08
C LEU A 157 20.32 7.93 -18.76
N GLN A 158 20.92 9.07 -18.40
CA GLN A 158 22.23 9.45 -18.93
C GLN A 158 23.32 8.44 -18.55
N THR A 159 23.33 7.96 -17.31
CA THR A 159 24.28 6.94 -16.85
C THR A 159 24.09 5.62 -17.60
N LEU A 160 22.85 5.17 -17.81
CA LEU A 160 22.52 3.98 -18.60
C LEU A 160 23.00 4.09 -20.05
N GLN A 161 22.84 5.27 -20.67
CA GLN A 161 23.33 5.51 -22.04
C GLN A 161 24.86 5.43 -22.12
N LYS A 162 25.58 6.02 -21.16
CA LYS A 162 27.05 6.00 -21.11
C LYS A 162 27.65 4.62 -20.81
N THR A 163 26.89 3.72 -20.20
CA THR A 163 27.35 2.38 -19.80
C THR A 163 26.95 1.27 -20.78
N LYS A 164 26.27 1.64 -21.88
CA LYS A 164 25.73 0.69 -22.87
C LYS A 164 26.77 -0.24 -23.51
N ASN A 165 28.05 0.17 -23.56
CA ASN A 165 29.17 -0.52 -24.22
C ASN A 165 30.24 -1.12 -23.25
N LYS A 166 30.01 -1.16 -21.93
CA LYS A 166 31.01 -1.69 -20.97
C LYS A 166 30.79 -3.19 -20.67
N LYS A 167 31.88 -3.93 -20.45
CA LYS A 167 31.88 -5.39 -20.19
C LYS A 167 31.22 -5.81 -18.86
N ASN A 168 31.14 -4.94 -17.84
CA ASN A 168 30.52 -5.20 -16.53
C ASN A 168 29.17 -4.46 -16.36
N LYS A 169 28.32 -4.52 -17.39
CA LYS A 169 27.12 -3.67 -17.52
C LYS A 169 25.90 -4.18 -16.75
N THR A 170 25.79 -5.48 -16.51
CA THR A 170 24.59 -6.12 -15.94
C THR A 170 24.24 -5.56 -14.56
N ASP A 171 25.17 -5.61 -13.61
CA ASP A 171 24.92 -5.21 -12.22
C ASP A 171 24.53 -3.73 -12.09
N LEU A 172 25.20 -2.86 -12.84
CA LEU A 172 24.90 -1.44 -12.85
C LEU A 172 23.55 -1.16 -13.54
N THR A 173 23.21 -1.92 -14.58
CA THR A 173 21.92 -1.77 -15.27
C THR A 173 20.78 -2.19 -14.35
N ASP A 174 20.93 -3.29 -13.62
CA ASP A 174 19.92 -3.79 -12.68
C ASP A 174 19.71 -2.82 -11.51
N LEU A 175 20.80 -2.31 -10.92
CA LEU A 175 20.71 -1.30 -9.85
C LEU A 175 20.03 0.00 -10.31
N LEU A 176 20.30 0.44 -11.54
CA LEU A 176 19.67 1.61 -12.13
C LEU A 176 18.20 1.36 -12.48
N ARG A 177 17.85 0.14 -12.92
CA ARG A 177 16.47 -0.30 -13.13
C ARG A 177 15.68 -0.31 -11.82
N ASP A 178 16.25 -0.80 -10.74
CA ASP A 178 15.63 -0.77 -9.41
C ASP A 178 15.38 0.66 -8.92
N LYS A 179 16.31 1.58 -9.18
CA LYS A 179 16.10 3.00 -8.88
C LYS A 179 14.96 3.60 -9.71
N ILE A 180 14.82 3.24 -10.99
CA ILE A 180 13.68 3.66 -11.82
C ILE A 180 12.38 3.10 -11.26
N ASN A 181 12.35 1.81 -10.92
CA ASN A 181 11.17 1.17 -10.33
C ASN A 181 10.74 1.88 -9.05
N LYS A 182 11.68 2.22 -8.16
CA LYS A 182 11.38 3.01 -6.95
C LYS A 182 10.78 4.39 -7.27
N ILE A 183 11.26 5.07 -8.32
CA ILE A 183 10.68 6.36 -8.74
C ILE A 183 9.25 6.17 -9.26
N ILE A 184 9.02 5.14 -10.09
CA ILE A 184 7.68 4.79 -10.58
C ILE A 184 6.76 4.49 -9.41
N ASP A 185 7.22 3.69 -8.44
CA ASP A 185 6.43 3.29 -7.28
C ASP A 185 5.99 4.52 -6.46
N VAL A 186 6.92 5.43 -6.18
CA VAL A 186 6.65 6.69 -5.45
C VAL A 186 5.63 7.55 -6.20
N GLU A 187 5.78 7.75 -7.50
CA GLU A 187 4.84 8.56 -8.28
C GLU A 187 3.47 7.89 -8.41
N THR A 188 3.43 6.56 -8.47
CA THR A 188 2.18 5.78 -8.47
C THR A 188 1.44 5.96 -7.16
N TYR A 189 2.13 5.83 -6.02
CA TYR A 189 1.53 6.06 -4.71
C TYR A 189 1.04 7.49 -4.52
N LYS A 190 1.80 8.50 -4.95
CA LYS A 190 1.32 9.90 -4.92
C LYS A 190 0.03 10.07 -5.73
N LEU A 191 -0.07 9.38 -6.85
CA LEU A 191 -1.27 9.42 -7.68
C LEU A 191 -2.47 8.78 -6.97
N VAL A 192 -2.30 7.58 -6.42
CA VAL A 192 -3.30 6.90 -5.59
C VAL A 192 -3.74 7.83 -4.46
N ASP A 193 -2.79 8.35 -3.69
CA ASP A 193 -3.08 9.19 -2.51
C ASP A 193 -3.84 10.47 -2.87
N LYS A 194 -3.60 11.04 -4.07
CA LYS A 194 -4.27 12.25 -4.57
C LYS A 194 -5.73 12.01 -4.98
N PHE A 195 -6.05 10.84 -5.52
CA PHE A 195 -7.35 10.59 -6.14
C PHE A 195 -8.28 9.71 -5.32
N MET A 196 -7.74 9.01 -4.32
CA MET A 196 -8.51 8.05 -3.53
C MET A 196 -9.37 8.68 -2.45
N PHE A 197 -9.08 9.90 -1.98
CA PHE A 197 -9.90 10.64 -1.01
C PHE A 197 -9.61 12.14 -1.12
#